data_AF-A0A4P5X3M8-F1
#
_entry.id   AF-A0A4P5X3M8-F1
#
_cell.length_a   1.000
_cell.length_b   1.000
_cell.length_c   1.000
_cell.angle_alpha   90.00
_cell.angle_beta   90.00
_cell.angle_gamma   90.00
#
_symmetry.space_group_name_H-M   'P 1'
#
loop_
_entity.id
_entity.type
_entity.pdbx_description
1 polymer ?
#
loop_
_entity_poly.entity_id
_entity_poly.type
_entity_poly.pdbx_seq_one_letter_code
_entity_poly.pdbx_strand_id
1 'polypeptide(L)'
;MSTTSRRPTPKGGPGWPVVLAASLAAAVVAGPPLLLLRYRETRLAAVSTPEARAVWDAFREEMRRQSGEAGPVKHKVPKSVEPPELVWLRDYTPLAITAWLLLSGCLATAVVWFVWGASRGARRWGDGAADATAPARPAQAAGSSTVSGRE
;
A
#
# COMPACT_ATOMS: atom_id res chain seq x y z
N MET A 1 -15.38 30.04 44.30
CA MET A 1 -14.37 29.17 43.65
C MET A 1 -15.11 28.23 42.72
N SER A 2 -15.13 28.53 41.42
CA SER A 2 -15.84 27.73 40.42
C SER A 2 -14.88 26.67 39.87
N THR A 3 -15.13 25.42 40.22
CA THR A 3 -14.40 24.25 39.71
C THR A 3 -14.83 23.95 38.29
N THR A 4 -14.07 24.47 37.32
CA THR A 4 -14.18 24.12 35.90
C THR A 4 -13.86 22.64 35.70
N SER A 5 -14.90 21.81 35.58
CA SER A 5 -14.80 20.40 35.24
C SER A 5 -14.34 20.25 33.79
N ARG A 6 -13.06 19.92 33.59
CA ARG A 6 -12.47 19.62 32.29
C ARG A 6 -12.85 18.18 31.93
N ARG A 7 -13.86 17.99 31.07
CA ARG A 7 -14.19 16.64 30.57
C ARG A 7 -13.00 16.07 29.80
N PRO A 8 -12.57 14.83 30.07
CA PRO A 8 -11.58 14.16 29.25
C PRO A 8 -12.18 13.92 27.85
N THR A 9 -11.56 14.48 26.82
CA THR A 9 -11.92 14.18 25.44
C THR A 9 -11.58 12.72 25.13
N PRO A 10 -12.52 11.90 24.65
CA PRO A 10 -12.20 10.54 24.25
C PRO A 10 -11.19 10.56 23.10
N LYS A 11 -10.05 9.88 23.28
CA LYS A 11 -9.08 9.63 22.19
C LYS A 11 -9.72 8.64 21.21
N GLY A 12 -10.51 9.17 20.27
CA GLY A 12 -11.10 8.37 19.20
C GLY A 12 -10.00 7.80 18.31
N GLY A 13 -9.84 6.48 18.31
CA GLY A 13 -8.94 5.77 17.41
C GLY A 13 -9.34 5.94 15.93
N PRO A 14 -8.48 5.50 14.99
CA PRO A 14 -8.83 5.48 13.57
C PRO A 14 -10.11 4.67 13.37
N GLY A 15 -11.06 5.22 12.61
CA GLY A 15 -12.28 4.51 12.27
C GLY A 15 -11.98 3.26 11.43
N TRP A 16 -12.87 2.27 11.49
CA TRP A 16 -12.74 1.01 10.74
C TRP A 16 -12.40 1.17 9.23
N PRO A 17 -12.89 2.18 8.46
CA PRO A 17 -12.50 2.29 7.05
C PRO A 17 -11.02 2.63 6.88
N VAL A 18 -10.43 3.38 7.81
CA VAL A 18 -9.01 3.72 7.79
C VAL A 18 -8.16 2.50 8.11
N VAL A 19 -8.60 1.67 9.07
CA VAL A 19 -7.92 0.41 9.40
C VAL A 19 -7.94 -0.53 8.19
N LEU A 20 -9.11 -0.72 7.57
CA LEU A 20 -9.24 -1.57 6.39
C LEU A 20 -8.38 -1.07 5.22
N ALA A 21 -8.42 0.23 4.93
CA ALA A 21 -7.61 0.82 3.87
C ALA A 21 -6.11 0.65 4.14
N ALA A 22 -5.67 0.86 5.39
CA ALA A 22 -4.27 0.67 5.78
C ALA A 22 -3.84 -0.80 5.69
N SER A 23 -4.69 -1.75 6.10
CA SER A 23 -4.41 -3.18 5.97
C SER A 23 -4.30 -3.62 4.52
N LEU A 24 -5.21 -3.17 3.65
CA LEU A 24 -5.15 -3.48 2.22
C LEU A 24 -3.93 -2.84 1.56
N ALA A 25 -3.64 -1.58 1.88
CA ALA A 25 -2.43 -0.88 1.44
C ALA A 25 -1.16 -1.65 1.83
N ALA A 26 -1.06 -2.08 3.08
CA ALA A 26 0.07 -2.88 3.55
C ALA A 26 0.19 -4.21 2.78
N ALA A 27 -0.93 -4.88 2.51
CA ALA A 27 -0.95 -6.11 1.72
C ALA A 27 -0.46 -5.88 0.28
N VAL A 28 -0.84 -4.78 -0.36
CA VAL A 28 -0.40 -4.43 -1.73
C VAL A 28 1.07 -4.04 -1.79
N VAL A 29 1.57 -3.33 -0.77
CA VAL A 29 2.98 -2.91 -0.71
C VAL A 29 3.89 -4.10 -0.42
N ALA A 30 3.54 -4.94 0.56
CA ALA A 30 4.38 -6.05 1.01
C ALA A 30 4.17 -7.36 0.23
N GLY A 31 2.97 -7.60 -0.29
CA GLY A 31 2.60 -8.86 -0.94
C GLY A 31 3.47 -9.21 -2.15
N PRO A 32 3.59 -8.34 -3.17
CA PRO A 32 4.37 -8.66 -4.37
C PRO A 32 5.86 -8.87 -4.11
N PRO A 33 6.56 -8.07 -3.28
CA PRO A 33 7.94 -8.38 -2.88
C PRO A 33 8.08 -9.75 -2.20
N LEU A 34 7.17 -10.11 -1.28
CA LEU A 34 7.22 -11.41 -0.60
C LEU A 34 6.99 -12.57 -1.58
N LEU A 35 6.03 -12.41 -2.50
CA LEU A 35 5.76 -13.41 -3.53
C LEU A 35 6.95 -13.56 -4.49
N LEU A 36 7.56 -12.45 -4.90
CA LEU A 36 8.74 -12.43 -5.77
C LEU A 36 9.93 -13.13 -5.11
N LEU A 37 10.18 -12.90 -3.81
CA LEU A 37 11.26 -13.56 -3.08
C LEU A 37 11.06 -15.08 -3.01
N ARG A 38 9.84 -15.55 -2.75
CA ARG A 38 9.52 -16.99 -2.77
C ARG A 38 9.70 -17.61 -4.16
N TYR A 39 9.19 -16.93 -5.20
CA TYR A 39 9.35 -17.38 -6.58
C TYR A 39 10.82 -17.43 -7.00
N ARG A 40 11.60 -16.43 -6.59
CA ARG A 40 13.03 -16.34 -6.87
C ARG A 40 13.79 -17.54 -6.34
N GLU A 41 13.55 -17.98 -5.11
CA GLU A 41 14.26 -19.12 -4.53
C GLU A 41 14.07 -20.40 -5.36
N THR A 42 12.82 -20.70 -5.73
CA THR A 42 12.50 -21.88 -6.55
C THR A 42 13.09 -21.79 -7.94
N ARG A 43 12.99 -20.62 -8.60
CA ARG A 43 13.52 -20.45 -9.95
C ARG A 43 15.03 -20.46 -9.98
N LEU A 44 15.68 -19.76 -9.05
CA LEU A 44 17.13 -19.66 -8.99
C LEU A 44 17.75 -21.05 -8.86
N ALA A 45 17.16 -21.93 -8.03
CA ALA A 45 17.60 -23.33 -7.90
C ALA A 45 17.49 -24.11 -9.22
N ALA A 46 16.43 -23.88 -10.00
CA ALA A 46 16.25 -24.54 -11.29
C ALA A 46 17.23 -24.04 -12.36
N VAL A 47 17.46 -22.72 -12.43
CA VAL A 47 18.34 -22.11 -13.46
C VAL A 47 19.82 -22.10 -13.08
N SER A 48 20.19 -22.36 -11.81
CA SER A 48 21.59 -22.49 -11.38
C SER A 48 22.21 -23.86 -11.69
N THR A 49 21.46 -24.76 -12.34
CA THR A 49 21.92 -26.12 -12.64
C THR A 49 22.96 -26.13 -13.78
N PRO A 50 23.95 -27.04 -13.75
CA PRO A 50 24.89 -27.23 -14.85
C PRO A 50 24.19 -27.53 -16.17
N GLU A 51 23.08 -28.28 -16.12
CA GLU A 51 22.27 -28.64 -17.28
C GLU A 51 21.63 -27.39 -17.92
N ALA A 52 21.05 -26.48 -17.12
CA ALA A 52 20.49 -25.23 -17.64
C ALA A 52 21.56 -24.35 -18.29
N ARG A 53 22.80 -24.39 -17.77
CA ARG A 53 23.93 -23.66 -18.34
C ARG A 53 24.39 -24.27 -19.66
N ALA A 54 24.44 -25.61 -19.75
CA ALA A 54 24.75 -26.32 -21.00
C ALA A 54 23.70 -26.06 -22.09
N VAL A 55 22.40 -26.01 -21.74
CA VAL A 55 21.32 -25.64 -22.66
C VAL A 55 21.51 -24.21 -23.19
N TRP A 56 21.88 -23.28 -22.31
CA TRP A 56 22.17 -21.90 -22.70
C TRP A 56 23.38 -21.80 -23.64
N ASP A 57 24.45 -22.54 -23.34
CA ASP A 57 25.65 -22.55 -24.16
C ASP A 57 25.39 -23.17 -25.54
N ALA A 58 24.61 -24.25 -25.60
CA ALA A 58 24.18 -24.86 -26.86
C ALA A 58 23.34 -23.88 -27.71
N PHE A 59 22.42 -23.13 -27.09
CA PHE A 59 21.67 -22.07 -27.76
C PHE A 59 22.58 -20.98 -28.31
N ARG A 60 23.59 -20.55 -27.54
CA ARG A 60 24.58 -19.55 -27.99
C ARG A 60 25.43 -20.06 -29.15
N GLU A 61 25.77 -21.34 -29.17
CA GLU A 61 26.52 -21.98 -30.25
C GLU A 61 25.68 -22.02 -31.54
N GLU A 62 24.42 -22.45 -31.44
CA GLU A 62 23.49 -22.47 -32.57
C GLU A 62 23.30 -21.07 -33.16
N MET A 63 23.07 -20.07 -32.30
CA MET A 63 22.94 -18.68 -32.72
C MET A 63 24.23 -18.16 -33.39
N ARG A 64 25.42 -18.59 -32.92
CA ARG A 64 26.69 -18.24 -33.57
C ARG A 64 26.81 -18.84 -34.97
N ARG A 65 26.41 -20.11 -35.14
CA ARG A 65 26.40 -20.78 -36.45
C ARG A 65 25.47 -20.08 -37.43
N GLN A 66 24.28 -19.70 -36.99
CA GLN A 66 23.29 -18.97 -37.80
C GLN A 66 23.67 -17.51 -38.09
N SER A 67 24.49 -16.89 -37.24
CA SER A 67 24.95 -15.51 -37.43
C SER A 67 25.99 -15.36 -38.55
N GLY A 68 26.65 -16.48 -38.93
CA GLY A 68 27.67 -16.52 -39.97
C GLY A 68 27.12 -16.82 -41.38
N GLU A 69 25.91 -17.37 -41.48
CA GLU A 69 25.27 -17.62 -42.78
C GLU A 69 24.69 -16.32 -43.36
N ALA A 70 25.08 -16.01 -44.59
CA ALA A 70 24.83 -14.75 -45.27
C ALA A 70 23.34 -14.52 -45.60
N GLY A 71 22.55 -14.15 -44.60
CA GLY A 71 21.19 -13.63 -44.74
C GLY A 71 21.12 -12.11 -44.49
N PRO A 72 20.12 -11.38 -45.02
CA PRO A 72 19.96 -9.94 -44.86
C PRO A 72 19.77 -9.48 -43.41
N VAL A 73 19.47 -10.39 -42.47
CA VAL A 73 19.34 -10.11 -41.04
C VAL A 73 20.48 -10.79 -40.29
N LYS A 74 21.48 -9.99 -39.86
CA LYS A 74 22.51 -10.46 -38.93
C LYS A 74 21.92 -10.57 -37.53
N HIS A 75 21.71 -11.79 -37.05
CA HIS A 75 21.35 -12.02 -35.65
C HIS A 75 22.53 -11.65 -34.75
N LYS A 76 22.27 -10.86 -33.71
CA LYS A 76 23.29 -10.45 -32.75
C LYS A 76 23.47 -11.57 -31.73
N VAL A 77 24.61 -12.24 -31.75
CA VAL A 77 24.98 -13.20 -30.72
C VAL A 77 24.90 -12.50 -29.36
N PRO A 78 24.16 -13.05 -28.37
CA PRO A 78 24.11 -12.46 -27.03
C PRO A 78 25.53 -12.26 -26.50
N LYS A 79 25.83 -11.18 -25.76
CA LYS A 79 27.19 -10.99 -25.19
C LYS A 79 27.37 -11.65 -23.82
N SER A 80 26.27 -11.97 -23.13
CA SER A 80 26.31 -12.49 -21.76
C SER A 80 26.74 -13.95 -21.69
N VAL A 81 27.82 -14.22 -20.94
CA VAL A 81 28.30 -15.56 -20.60
C VAL A 81 27.29 -16.28 -19.68
N GLU A 82 26.48 -15.53 -18.94
CA GLU A 82 25.44 -16.06 -18.06
C GLU A 82 24.05 -16.00 -18.69
N PRO A 83 23.14 -16.96 -18.38
CA PRO A 83 21.75 -16.87 -18.76
C PRO A 83 21.15 -15.55 -18.23
N PRO A 84 20.44 -14.76 -19.06
CA PRO A 84 19.94 -13.45 -18.66
C PRO A 84 18.95 -13.53 -17.48
N GLU A 85 18.19 -14.62 -17.39
CA GLU A 85 17.28 -14.87 -16.26
C GLU A 85 18.04 -15.01 -14.92
N LEU A 86 19.21 -15.67 -14.94
CA LEU A 86 20.06 -15.80 -13.75
C LEU A 86 20.58 -14.44 -13.27
N VAL A 87 21.06 -13.61 -14.20
CA VAL A 87 21.56 -12.26 -13.89
C VAL A 87 20.42 -11.40 -13.33
N TRP A 88 19.22 -11.46 -13.92
CA TRP A 88 18.06 -10.72 -13.45
C TRP A 88 17.65 -11.13 -12.03
N LEU A 89 17.50 -12.43 -11.79
CA LEU A 89 17.13 -12.96 -10.47
C LEU A 89 18.22 -12.69 -9.42
N ARG A 90 19.51 -12.76 -9.76
CA ARG A 90 20.60 -12.52 -8.81
C ARG A 90 20.75 -11.03 -8.48
N ASP A 91 20.89 -10.20 -9.50
CA ASP A 91 21.45 -8.84 -9.35
C ASP A 91 20.36 -7.74 -9.37
N TYR A 92 19.22 -7.97 -10.03
CA TYR A 92 18.17 -6.94 -10.22
C TYR A 92 16.94 -7.10 -9.31
N THR A 93 16.83 -8.20 -8.56
CA THR A 93 15.73 -8.38 -7.59
C THR A 93 15.64 -7.24 -6.56
N PRO A 94 16.74 -6.79 -5.92
CA PRO A 94 16.65 -5.68 -4.97
C PRO A 94 16.18 -4.37 -5.62
N LEU A 95 16.58 -4.13 -6.88
CA LEU A 95 16.16 -2.96 -7.64
C LEU A 95 14.64 -3.00 -7.91
N ALA A 96 14.13 -4.16 -8.35
CA ALA A 96 12.71 -4.36 -8.59
C ALA A 96 11.87 -4.16 -7.31
N ILE A 97 12.33 -4.73 -6.18
CA ILE A 97 11.66 -4.55 -4.88
C ILE A 97 11.67 -3.08 -4.47
N THR A 98 12.81 -2.39 -4.60
CA THR A 98 12.92 -0.97 -4.20
C THR A 98 12.00 -0.09 -5.04
N ALA A 99 12.00 -0.27 -6.36
CA ALA A 99 11.11 0.47 -7.26
C ALA A 99 9.63 0.21 -6.94
N TRP A 100 9.26 -1.05 -6.67
CA TRP A 100 7.92 -1.42 -6.27
C TRP A 100 7.51 -0.74 -4.96
N LEU A 101 8.34 -0.82 -3.91
CA LEU A 101 8.07 -0.24 -2.60
C LEU A 101 7.92 1.28 -2.68
N LEU A 102 8.75 1.96 -3.48
CA LEU A 102 8.66 3.41 -3.67
C LEU A 102 7.35 3.81 -4.36
N LEU A 103 7.04 3.19 -5.50
CA LEU A 103 5.84 3.53 -6.28
C LEU A 103 4.55 3.16 -5.52
N SER A 104 4.46 1.91 -5.05
CA SER A 104 3.29 1.43 -4.33
C SER A 104 3.13 2.09 -2.98
N GLY A 105 4.24 2.36 -2.25
CA GLY A 105 4.21 3.04 -0.96
C GLY A 105 3.74 4.48 -1.08
N CYS A 106 4.20 5.22 -2.10
CA CYS A 106 3.72 6.57 -2.38
C CYS A 106 2.21 6.57 -2.66
N LEU A 107 1.77 5.69 -3.56
CA LEU A 107 0.35 5.57 -3.93
C LEU A 107 -0.51 5.14 -2.73
N ALA A 108 -0.08 4.12 -1.99
CA ALA A 108 -0.77 3.61 -0.82
C ALA A 108 -0.93 4.68 0.26
N THR A 109 0.11 5.48 0.50
CA THR A 109 0.07 6.59 1.45
C THR A 109 -0.96 7.63 1.02
N ALA A 110 -0.98 8.01 -0.26
CA ALA A 110 -1.96 8.95 -0.80
C ALA A 110 -3.41 8.44 -0.63
N VAL A 111 -3.66 7.16 -0.92
CA VAL A 111 -4.99 6.54 -0.76
C VAL A 111 -5.43 6.51 0.70
N VAL A 112 -4.57 6.08 1.61
CA VAL A 112 -4.87 6.05 3.06
C VAL A 112 -5.16 7.46 3.57
N TRP A 113 -4.38 8.45 3.13
CA TRP A 113 -4.58 9.85 3.52
C TRP A 113 -5.91 10.40 3.00
N PHE A 114 -6.30 10.06 1.77
CA PHE A 114 -7.60 10.41 1.21
C PHE A 114 -8.75 9.79 1.99
N VAL A 115 -8.70 8.48 2.29
CA VAL A 115 -9.72 7.77 3.09
C VAL A 115 -9.83 8.37 4.49
N TRP A 116 -8.70 8.72 5.11
CA TRP A 116 -8.65 9.37 6.41
C TRP A 116 -9.32 10.76 6.39
N GLY A 117 -9.08 11.55 5.35
CA GLY A 117 -9.75 12.83 5.11
C GLY A 117 -11.27 12.67 4.94
N ALA A 118 -11.69 11.79 4.05
CA ALA A 118 -13.12 11.53 3.79
C ALA A 118 -13.86 11.03 5.05
N SER A 119 -13.22 10.15 5.82
CA SER A 119 -13.78 9.60 7.06
C SER A 119 -13.98 10.66 8.15
N ARG A 120 -13.19 11.75 8.15
CA ARG A 120 -13.40 12.88 9.07
C ARG A 120 -14.54 13.78 8.62
N GLY A 121 -14.66 14.04 7.32
CA GLY A 121 -15.77 14.81 6.75
C GLY A 121 -17.12 14.16 6.99
N ALA A 122 -17.21 12.84 6.76
CA ALA A 122 -18.44 12.07 6.93
C ALA A 122 -18.99 12.10 8.38
N ARG A 123 -18.09 12.02 9.39
CA ARG A 123 -18.51 12.10 10.81
C ARG A 123 -19.15 13.45 11.14
N ARG A 124 -18.57 14.55 10.65
CA ARG A 124 -19.08 15.91 10.89
C ARG A 124 -20.49 16.12 10.30
N TRP A 125 -20.81 15.49 9.17
CA TRP A 125 -22.14 15.58 8.56
C TRP A 125 -23.19 14.78 9.35
N GLY A 126 -22.83 13.58 9.81
CA GLY A 126 -23.72 12.74 10.61
C GLY A 126 -24.12 13.40 11.94
N ASP A 127 -23.16 14.02 12.62
CA ASP A 127 -23.42 14.72 13.89
C ASP A 127 -24.37 15.92 13.70
N GLY A 128 -24.17 16.72 12.64
CA GLY A 128 -25.03 17.87 12.34
C GLY A 128 -26.47 17.48 11.94
N ALA A 129 -26.64 16.34 11.26
CA ALA A 129 -27.97 15.80 10.96
C ALA A 129 -28.67 15.29 12.24
N ALA A 130 -27.94 14.64 13.14
CA ALA A 130 -28.47 14.18 14.42
C ALA A 130 -28.91 15.35 15.31
N ASP A 131 -28.11 16.42 15.36
CA ASP A 131 -28.44 17.66 16.08
C ASP A 131 -29.66 18.38 15.49
N ALA A 132 -29.84 18.35 14.17
CA ALA A 132 -31.01 18.95 13.50
C ALA A 132 -32.33 18.19 13.75
N THR A 133 -32.25 16.87 13.99
CA THR A 133 -33.39 16.04 14.38
C THR A 133 -33.64 15.99 15.89
N ALA A 134 -32.76 16.56 16.70
CA ALA A 134 -33.00 16.65 18.14
C ALA A 134 -34.23 17.54 18.40
N PRO A 135 -35.23 17.08 19.17
CA PRO A 135 -36.42 17.89 19.43
C PRO A 135 -35.99 19.22 20.04
N ALA A 136 -36.50 20.32 19.48
CA ALA A 136 -36.26 21.66 19.98
C ALA A 136 -36.44 21.63 21.50
N ARG A 137 -35.35 21.85 22.25
CA ARG A 137 -35.43 21.92 23.71
C ARG A 137 -36.56 22.90 24.02
N PRO A 138 -37.58 22.52 24.82
CA PRO A 138 -38.61 23.47 25.19
C PRO A 138 -37.88 24.67 25.76
N ALA A 139 -38.15 25.85 25.18
CA ALA A 139 -37.70 27.12 25.70
C ALA A 139 -37.94 27.06 27.20
N GLN A 140 -36.87 27.08 27.99
CA GLN A 140 -37.00 27.22 29.44
C GLN A 140 -37.80 28.50 29.61
N ALA A 141 -39.07 28.30 29.93
CA ALA A 141 -40.03 29.35 30.09
C ALA A 141 -39.45 30.29 31.14
N ALA A 142 -39.24 31.53 30.71
CA ALA A 142 -39.17 32.65 31.62
C ALA A 142 -40.35 32.53 32.61
N GLY A 143 -40.07 32.43 33.90
CA GLY A 143 -41.07 32.59 34.94
C GLY A 143 -41.05 31.53 36.03
N SER A 144 -40.37 31.84 37.14
CA SER A 144 -41.02 31.79 38.46
C SER A 144 -40.20 32.60 39.46
N SER A 145 -40.45 33.90 39.45
CA SER A 145 -40.32 34.76 40.62
C SER A 145 -41.21 34.25 41.76
N THR A 146 -40.60 34.00 42.92
CA THR A 146 -41.21 34.05 44.27
C THR A 146 -40.02 34.15 45.23
N VAL A 147 -39.57 35.34 45.64
CA VAL A 147 -40.13 36.11 46.77
C VAL A 147 -40.75 35.17 47.80
N SER A 148 -39.93 34.76 48.76
CA SER A 148 -40.36 34.27 50.07
C SER A 148 -39.59 35.07 51.10
N GLY A 149 -40.24 36.11 51.63
CA GLY A 149 -39.83 36.76 52.87
C GLY A 149 -40.34 36.01 54.09
N ARG A 150 -39.78 36.38 55.26
CA ARG A 150 -40.00 35.96 56.66
C ARG A 150 -38.75 35.29 57.22
N GLU A 151 -38.17 35.66 58.35
CA GLU A 151 -38.32 36.76 59.33
C GLU A 151 -36.93 36.97 59.96
#